data_AF-A0A9W7G6Y4-F1
#
_entry.id   AF-A0A9W7G6Y4-F1
#
_cell.length_a   1.000
_cell.length_b   1.000
_cell.length_c   1.000
_cell.angle_alpha   90.00
_cell.angle_beta   90.00
_cell.angle_gamma   90.00
#
_symmetry.space_group_name_H-M   'P 1'
#
loop_
_entity.id
_entity.type
_entity.pdbx_description
1 polymer ?
#
loop_
_entity_poly.entity_id
_entity_poly.type
_entity_poly.pdbx_seq_one_letter_code
_entity_poly.pdbx_strand_id
1 'polypeptide(L)'
;MESQSEVQSPHDSSETTNVTVHGWDDLTDGQQLCLNWAAEQDWDRIKGYAKEHGPEVLLGVYRFRNRQHVDEEWKVVSVLTLASQYPNVEMVKLILEAGFNNKEAMFMGADLSVESSDNSTILRLLLEHGLDPNLNTQVGGAVGNPSNLLMSAAKWGHIDQAIALLEHGANVNKTMVHPTSGDVHSPLTFSMSYGEHDIFKLFLTRGAIPTTNDVDIVFRLCLQACKGEHTQLSRDVAIKMFATFLHLGKPDSDVVRYNFDSCHPSIRDPTITNITKHYLQGRPFCCFVCEALTAKSRDKLFMCPCRNVAYCSRECQVKHWKKHKVLCTGPLNERGESEAMVKKRSKTGKGTKTGGADVGGADVGVAEGAVATGNNGKKGKKGKKNRGKKK
;
A
#
# COMPACT_ATOMS: atom_id res chain seq x y z
N MET A 1 1.45 -75.03 28.30
CA MET A 1 1.99 -73.70 28.61
C MET A 1 3.11 -73.44 27.63
N GLU A 2 2.82 -72.73 26.55
CA GLU A 2 3.82 -72.02 25.75
C GLU A 2 3.05 -70.99 24.94
N SER A 3 3.25 -69.73 25.34
CA SER A 3 2.65 -68.53 24.79
C SER A 3 3.46 -68.10 23.57
N GLN A 4 2.83 -68.11 22.39
CA GLN A 4 3.35 -67.36 21.25
C GLN A 4 2.67 -65.99 21.22
N SER A 5 3.51 -64.98 21.40
CA SER A 5 3.21 -63.56 21.28
C SER A 5 3.03 -63.19 19.80
N GLU A 6 1.79 -62.89 19.40
CA GLU A 6 1.55 -62.14 18.16
C GLU A 6 1.78 -60.65 18.42
N VAL A 7 2.81 -60.13 17.77
CA VAL A 7 3.10 -58.70 17.65
C VAL A 7 2.04 -58.11 16.73
N GLN A 8 1.10 -57.35 17.28
CA GLN A 8 0.22 -56.50 16.49
C GLN A 8 1.02 -55.32 15.92
N SER A 9 1.17 -55.32 14.59
CA SER A 9 1.65 -54.19 13.81
C SER A 9 0.75 -52.96 13.98
N PRO A 10 1.29 -51.74 13.92
CA PRO A 10 0.48 -50.53 13.96
C PRO A 10 -0.32 -50.44 12.67
N HIS A 11 -1.65 -50.40 12.79
CA HIS A 11 -2.53 -50.07 11.68
C HIS A 11 -2.17 -48.69 11.11
N ASP A 12 -1.97 -48.64 9.80
CA ASP A 12 -1.81 -47.42 9.00
C ASP A 12 -2.92 -46.40 9.32
N SER A 13 -2.54 -45.33 10.00
CA SER A 13 -3.40 -44.18 10.33
C SER A 13 -3.46 -43.17 9.17
N SER A 14 -3.82 -43.62 7.97
CA SER A 14 -3.83 -42.77 6.77
C SER A 14 -5.20 -42.59 6.10
N GLU A 15 -6.31 -43.03 6.70
CA GLU A 15 -7.65 -42.97 6.10
C GLU A 15 -8.63 -41.96 6.74
N THR A 16 -8.23 -41.12 7.69
CA THR A 16 -9.09 -40.05 8.25
C THR A 16 -8.96 -38.72 7.49
N THR A 17 -8.99 -38.76 6.15
CA THR A 17 -9.04 -37.54 5.33
C THR A 17 -10.48 -37.07 5.17
N ASN A 18 -10.80 -35.86 5.65
CA ASN A 18 -12.10 -35.20 5.49
C ASN A 18 -12.66 -35.34 4.07
N VAL A 19 -13.63 -36.24 3.88
CA VAL A 19 -14.34 -36.42 2.61
C VAL A 19 -15.30 -35.24 2.43
N THR A 20 -15.25 -34.57 1.29
CA THR A 20 -16.31 -33.65 0.88
C THR A 20 -17.57 -34.47 0.63
N VAL A 21 -18.57 -34.34 1.50
CA VAL A 21 -19.85 -35.01 1.29
C VAL A 21 -20.86 -34.10 0.61
N HIS A 22 -21.79 -34.68 -0.14
CA HIS A 22 -22.70 -33.93 -1.00
C HIS A 22 -24.02 -33.58 -0.30
N GLY A 23 -24.35 -34.27 0.79
CA GLY A 23 -25.54 -34.04 1.57
C GLY A 23 -25.31 -34.11 3.07
N TRP A 24 -26.28 -33.60 3.81
CA TRP A 24 -26.35 -33.73 5.27
C TRP A 24 -26.38 -35.20 5.71
N ASP A 25 -27.10 -36.04 4.97
CA ASP A 25 -27.34 -37.45 5.30
C ASP A 25 -26.09 -38.33 5.16
N ASP A 26 -25.03 -37.82 4.53
CA ASP A 26 -23.75 -38.50 4.39
C ASP A 26 -22.88 -38.39 5.66
N LEU A 27 -23.23 -37.49 6.59
CA LEU A 27 -22.52 -37.27 7.85
C LEU A 27 -23.01 -38.25 8.92
N THR A 28 -22.11 -38.64 9.82
CA THR A 28 -22.50 -39.42 11.01
C THR A 28 -23.39 -38.62 11.95
N ASP A 29 -24.23 -39.29 12.74
CA ASP A 29 -25.11 -38.64 13.72
C ASP A 29 -24.35 -37.68 14.65
N GLY A 30 -23.14 -38.06 15.10
CA GLY A 30 -22.30 -37.21 15.94
C GLY A 30 -21.83 -35.93 15.25
N GLN A 31 -21.49 -36.01 13.96
CA GLN A 31 -21.09 -34.85 13.15
C GLN A 31 -22.28 -33.92 12.87
N GLN A 32 -23.44 -34.50 12.55
CA GLN A 32 -24.70 -33.77 12.39
C GLN A 32 -25.09 -33.01 13.66
N LEU A 33 -24.98 -33.67 14.83
CA LEU A 33 -25.22 -33.04 16.12
C LEU A 33 -24.26 -31.87 16.38
N CYS A 34 -22.95 -32.07 16.16
CA CYS A 34 -21.97 -31.00 16.34
C CYS A 34 -22.22 -29.79 15.42
N LEU A 35 -22.66 -30.03 14.18
CA LEU A 35 -23.03 -28.95 13.25
C LEU A 35 -24.27 -28.19 13.69
N ASN A 36 -25.31 -28.88 14.18
CA ASN A 36 -26.50 -28.24 14.71
C ASN A 36 -26.18 -27.38 15.94
N TRP A 37 -25.42 -27.92 16.89
CA TRP A 37 -24.96 -27.16 18.06
C TRP A 37 -24.07 -25.98 17.67
N ALA A 38 -23.27 -26.10 16.61
CA ALA A 38 -22.44 -25.01 16.13
C ALA A 38 -23.28 -23.88 15.53
N ALA A 39 -24.38 -24.22 14.86
CA ALA A 39 -25.36 -23.23 14.39
C ALA A 39 -26.09 -22.53 15.55
N GLU A 40 -26.29 -23.24 16.66
CA GLU A 40 -26.85 -22.71 17.92
C GLU A 40 -25.80 -22.01 18.79
N GLN A 41 -24.52 -22.03 18.42
CA GLN A 41 -23.37 -21.54 19.19
C GLN A 41 -23.18 -22.22 20.56
N ASP A 42 -23.63 -23.47 20.72
CA ASP A 42 -23.47 -24.28 21.94
C ASP A 42 -22.09 -24.96 21.97
N TRP A 43 -21.04 -24.14 22.08
CA TRP A 43 -19.64 -24.58 21.99
C TRP A 43 -19.21 -25.47 23.16
N ASP A 44 -19.75 -25.27 24.36
CA ASP A 44 -19.42 -26.07 25.53
C ASP A 44 -19.96 -27.50 25.40
N ARG A 45 -21.16 -27.65 24.83
CA ARG A 45 -21.72 -28.96 24.51
C ARG A 45 -20.90 -29.70 23.46
N ILE A 46 -20.47 -29.00 22.41
CA ILE A 46 -19.58 -29.58 21.38
C ILE A 46 -18.27 -30.06 22.01
N LYS A 47 -17.64 -29.23 22.87
CA LYS A 47 -16.40 -29.61 23.58
C LYS A 47 -16.60 -30.84 24.46
N GLY A 48 -17.70 -30.89 25.21
CA GLY A 48 -18.04 -32.05 26.04
C GLY A 48 -18.22 -33.32 25.21
N TYR A 49 -18.96 -33.22 24.12
CA TYR A 49 -19.23 -34.35 23.23
C TYR A 49 -17.97 -34.87 22.52
N ALA A 50 -17.13 -33.98 21.98
CA ALA A 50 -15.86 -34.35 21.36
C ALA A 50 -14.87 -35.00 22.34
N LYS A 51 -14.93 -34.63 23.62
CA LYS A 51 -14.13 -35.28 24.67
C LYS A 51 -14.57 -36.71 24.95
N GLU A 52 -15.88 -37.00 24.85
CA GLU A 52 -16.45 -38.33 25.09
C GLU A 52 -16.31 -39.25 23.87
N HIS A 53 -16.53 -38.71 22.68
CA HIS A 53 -16.66 -39.49 21.44
C HIS A 53 -15.45 -39.41 20.51
N GLY A 54 -14.43 -38.62 20.86
CA GLY A 54 -13.26 -38.37 20.02
C GLY A 54 -13.41 -37.11 19.16
N PRO A 55 -12.31 -36.43 18.82
CA PRO A 55 -12.35 -35.17 18.08
C PRO A 55 -12.81 -35.33 16.62
N GLU A 56 -12.90 -36.56 16.10
CA GLU A 56 -13.37 -36.88 14.75
C GLU A 56 -14.84 -36.46 14.52
N VAL A 57 -15.64 -36.31 15.58
CA VAL A 57 -17.02 -35.79 15.49
C VAL A 57 -17.07 -34.31 15.09
N LEU A 58 -15.96 -33.57 15.25
CA LEU A 58 -15.83 -32.18 14.82
C LEU A 58 -15.54 -32.06 13.31
N LEU A 59 -15.11 -33.16 12.70
CA LEU A 59 -14.83 -33.25 11.29
C LEU A 59 -16.13 -33.43 10.52
N GLY A 60 -16.24 -32.83 9.35
CA GLY A 60 -17.47 -32.92 8.58
C GLY A 60 -17.72 -31.65 7.80
N VAL A 61 -18.01 -31.82 6.52
CA VAL A 61 -18.27 -30.71 5.62
C VAL A 61 -19.26 -31.15 4.56
N TYR A 62 -20.35 -30.42 4.42
CA TYR A 62 -21.35 -30.67 3.39
C TYR A 62 -21.64 -29.39 2.62
N ARG A 63 -22.13 -29.56 1.39
CA ARG A 63 -22.61 -28.44 0.57
C ARG A 63 -24.13 -28.40 0.60
N PHE A 64 -24.69 -27.23 0.86
CA PHE A 64 -26.15 -27.04 0.76
C PHE A 64 -26.50 -25.89 -0.16
N ARG A 65 -27.68 -26.01 -0.77
CA ARG A 65 -28.23 -24.99 -1.66
C ARG A 65 -29.08 -24.01 -0.84
N ASN A 66 -28.67 -22.75 -0.78
CA ASN A 66 -29.48 -21.72 -0.14
C ASN A 66 -30.63 -21.32 -1.07
N ARG A 67 -31.88 -21.61 -0.70
CA ARG A 67 -33.07 -21.26 -1.49
C ARG A 67 -33.55 -19.81 -1.27
N GLN A 68 -32.99 -19.09 -0.29
CA GLN A 68 -33.47 -17.76 0.09
C GLN A 68 -32.84 -16.60 -0.69
N HIS A 69 -31.76 -16.83 -1.45
CA HIS A 69 -31.10 -15.81 -2.26
C HIS A 69 -31.32 -16.10 -3.74
N VAL A 70 -31.46 -15.04 -4.54
CA VAL A 70 -31.82 -15.10 -5.97
C VAL A 70 -30.71 -15.77 -6.81
N ASP A 71 -29.49 -15.81 -6.27
CA ASP A 71 -28.36 -16.53 -6.86
C ASP A 71 -28.22 -17.91 -6.18
N GLU A 72 -28.25 -18.96 -7.01
CA GLU A 72 -28.24 -20.38 -6.59
C GLU A 72 -26.86 -20.82 -6.06
N GLU A 73 -26.40 -20.23 -4.98
CA GLU A 73 -25.08 -20.51 -4.42
C GLU A 73 -25.07 -21.77 -3.54
N TRP A 74 -24.08 -22.63 -3.81
CA TRP A 74 -23.70 -23.72 -2.92
C TRP A 74 -22.84 -23.15 -1.80
N LYS A 75 -23.21 -23.44 -0.55
CA LYS A 75 -22.41 -23.08 0.62
C LYS A 75 -21.81 -24.31 1.27
N VAL A 76 -20.53 -24.21 1.58
CA VAL A 76 -19.78 -25.17 2.39
C VAL A 76 -20.06 -24.89 3.86
N VAL A 77 -20.51 -25.90 4.59
CA VAL A 77 -20.75 -25.82 6.03
C VAL A 77 -19.95 -26.87 6.74
N SER A 78 -19.22 -26.43 7.76
CA SER A 78 -18.47 -27.25 8.71
C SER A 78 -18.51 -26.60 10.09
N VAL A 79 -18.15 -27.34 11.13
CA VAL A 79 -17.96 -26.77 12.47
C VAL A 79 -16.88 -25.67 12.43
N LEU A 80 -15.82 -25.85 11.61
CA LEU A 80 -14.75 -24.87 11.42
C LEU A 80 -15.26 -23.55 10.86
N THR A 81 -16.06 -23.58 9.79
CA THR A 81 -16.59 -22.36 9.15
C THR A 81 -17.50 -21.59 10.11
N LEU A 82 -18.32 -22.28 10.91
CA LEU A 82 -19.19 -21.66 11.91
C LEU A 82 -18.38 -21.09 13.08
N ALA A 83 -17.42 -21.83 13.61
CA ALA A 83 -16.54 -21.34 14.68
C ALA A 83 -15.72 -20.11 14.26
N SER A 84 -15.30 -20.06 12.99
CA SER A 84 -14.56 -18.93 12.41
C SER A 84 -15.41 -17.66 12.29
N GLN A 85 -16.73 -17.79 12.21
CA GLN A 85 -17.66 -16.66 12.16
C GLN A 85 -17.82 -15.98 13.54
N TYR A 86 -17.68 -16.70 14.65
CA TYR A 86 -18.03 -16.26 16.01
C TYR A 86 -16.83 -16.08 16.96
N PRO A 87 -15.79 -15.33 16.55
CA PRO A 87 -14.47 -15.26 17.21
C PRO A 87 -13.97 -16.43 18.06
N ASN A 88 -14.29 -17.68 17.72
CA ASN A 88 -14.06 -18.82 18.61
C ASN A 88 -12.70 -19.49 18.35
N VAL A 89 -11.64 -18.81 18.78
CA VAL A 89 -10.24 -19.27 18.62
C VAL A 89 -10.02 -20.66 19.23
N GLU A 90 -10.59 -20.92 20.41
CA GLU A 90 -10.45 -22.22 21.10
C GLU A 90 -11.04 -23.36 20.26
N MET A 91 -12.27 -23.18 19.79
CA MET A 91 -12.93 -24.20 18.97
C MET A 91 -12.21 -24.41 17.63
N VAL A 92 -11.79 -23.33 16.95
CA VAL A 92 -10.99 -23.45 15.73
C VAL A 92 -9.72 -24.26 15.98
N LYS A 93 -9.01 -23.98 17.08
CA LYS A 93 -7.81 -24.71 17.46
C LYS A 93 -8.09 -26.20 17.67
N LEU A 94 -9.13 -26.53 18.44
CA LEU A 94 -9.52 -27.94 18.69
C LEU A 94 -9.82 -28.69 17.38
N ILE A 95 -10.51 -28.05 16.44
CA ILE A 95 -10.86 -28.66 15.14
C ILE A 95 -9.60 -28.89 14.30
N LEU A 96 -8.66 -27.95 14.28
CA LEU A 96 -7.40 -28.11 13.54
C LEU A 96 -6.49 -29.18 14.17
N GLU A 97 -6.43 -29.24 15.51
CA GLU A 97 -5.72 -30.28 16.26
C GLU A 97 -6.35 -31.68 16.05
N ALA A 98 -7.65 -31.75 15.75
CA ALA A 98 -8.34 -32.98 15.33
C ALA A 98 -7.91 -33.50 13.94
N GLY A 99 -7.08 -32.76 13.20
CA GLY A 99 -6.63 -33.13 11.86
C GLY A 99 -7.50 -32.58 10.73
N PHE A 100 -8.36 -31.59 10.98
CA PHE A 100 -9.19 -30.98 9.94
C PHE A 100 -8.32 -30.33 8.83
N ASN A 101 -8.50 -30.76 7.58
CA ASN A 101 -7.66 -30.33 6.45
C ASN A 101 -8.44 -30.04 5.15
N ASN A 102 -9.75 -29.78 5.24
CA ASN A 102 -10.55 -29.49 4.06
C ASN A 102 -10.26 -28.06 3.55
N LYS A 103 -9.58 -27.95 2.40
CA LYS A 103 -9.11 -26.68 1.84
C LYS A 103 -10.21 -25.66 1.60
N GLU A 104 -11.36 -26.09 1.11
CA GLU A 104 -12.50 -25.23 0.79
C GLU A 104 -13.12 -24.64 2.07
N ALA A 105 -13.38 -25.49 3.08
CA ALA A 105 -13.88 -25.04 4.38
C ALA A 105 -12.88 -24.17 5.14
N MET A 106 -11.57 -24.49 5.09
CA MET A 106 -10.54 -23.64 5.69
C MET A 106 -10.49 -22.26 5.02
N PHE A 107 -10.59 -22.20 3.69
CA PHE A 107 -10.66 -20.92 2.97
C PHE A 107 -11.92 -20.14 3.36
N MET A 108 -13.09 -20.78 3.42
CA MET A 108 -14.33 -20.12 3.84
C MET A 108 -14.24 -19.59 5.28
N GLY A 109 -13.66 -20.36 6.20
CA GLY A 109 -13.41 -19.92 7.57
C GLY A 109 -12.46 -18.72 7.61
N ALA A 110 -11.42 -18.72 6.79
CA ALA A 110 -10.48 -17.61 6.69
C ALA A 110 -11.11 -16.36 6.07
N ASP A 111 -11.90 -16.49 5.00
CA ASP A 111 -12.56 -15.36 4.33
C ASP A 111 -13.57 -14.69 5.27
N LEU A 112 -14.38 -15.48 6.01
CA LEU A 112 -15.25 -14.98 7.08
C LEU A 112 -14.47 -14.31 8.21
N SER A 113 -13.33 -14.90 8.60
CA SER A 113 -12.46 -14.30 9.62
C SER A 113 -11.86 -12.97 9.17
N VAL A 114 -11.62 -12.80 7.87
CA VAL A 114 -11.07 -11.56 7.33
C VAL A 114 -12.07 -10.39 7.39
N GLU A 115 -13.38 -10.66 7.50
CA GLU A 115 -14.40 -9.62 7.66
C GLU A 115 -14.38 -8.93 9.03
N SER A 116 -13.77 -9.55 10.04
CA SER A 116 -13.67 -9.01 11.40
C SER A 116 -12.21 -8.75 11.76
N SER A 117 -11.89 -7.52 12.21
CA SER A 117 -10.52 -7.16 12.61
C SER A 117 -9.98 -8.05 13.74
N ASP A 118 -10.87 -8.45 14.65
CA ASP A 118 -10.54 -9.19 15.86
C ASP A 118 -10.19 -10.65 15.58
N ASN A 119 -10.55 -11.17 14.40
CA ASN A 119 -10.30 -12.55 14.00
C ASN A 119 -8.93 -12.77 13.34
N SER A 120 -7.99 -11.84 13.51
CA SER A 120 -6.62 -11.99 13.00
C SER A 120 -5.92 -13.25 13.55
N THR A 121 -6.21 -13.64 14.80
CA THR A 121 -5.69 -14.87 15.41
C THR A 121 -6.21 -16.13 14.72
N ILE A 122 -7.50 -16.15 14.35
CA ILE A 122 -8.11 -17.28 13.63
C ILE A 122 -7.46 -17.44 12.27
N LEU A 123 -7.28 -16.33 11.53
CA LEU A 123 -6.59 -16.35 10.24
C LEU A 123 -5.17 -16.89 10.37
N ARG A 124 -4.41 -16.47 11.39
CA ARG A 124 -3.04 -16.98 11.62
C ARG A 124 -3.03 -18.48 11.93
N LEU A 125 -3.94 -18.96 12.78
CA LEU A 125 -4.07 -20.40 13.05
C LEU A 125 -4.35 -21.19 11.77
N LEU A 126 -5.28 -20.73 10.94
CA LEU A 126 -5.59 -21.40 9.67
C LEU A 126 -4.37 -21.46 8.74
N LEU A 127 -3.62 -20.36 8.63
CA LEU A 127 -2.38 -20.29 7.82
C LEU A 127 -1.28 -21.22 8.37
N GLU A 128 -1.09 -21.23 9.70
CA GLU A 128 -0.12 -22.11 10.38
C GLU A 128 -0.47 -23.61 10.21
N HIS A 129 -1.77 -23.92 10.07
CA HIS A 129 -2.27 -25.27 9.82
C HIS A 129 -2.45 -25.60 8.32
N GLY A 130 -1.78 -24.84 7.42
CA GLY A 130 -1.64 -25.22 6.02
C GLY A 130 -2.72 -24.72 5.08
N LEU A 131 -3.52 -23.73 5.48
CA LEU A 131 -4.33 -22.95 4.53
C LEU A 131 -3.41 -22.33 3.46
N ASP A 132 -3.66 -22.63 2.19
CA ASP A 132 -2.99 -21.92 1.09
C ASP A 132 -3.58 -20.50 0.96
N PRO A 133 -2.80 -19.44 1.24
CA PRO A 133 -3.28 -18.06 1.18
C PRO A 133 -3.60 -17.59 -0.24
N ASN A 134 -3.27 -18.38 -1.26
CA ASN A 134 -3.59 -18.09 -2.64
C ASN A 134 -4.92 -18.69 -3.08
N LEU A 135 -5.65 -19.41 -2.22
CA LEU A 135 -7.02 -19.82 -2.53
C LEU A 135 -7.92 -18.60 -2.74
N ASN A 136 -9.05 -18.83 -3.39
CA ASN A 136 -9.98 -17.79 -3.77
C ASN A 136 -11.43 -18.31 -3.78
N THR A 137 -12.39 -17.40 -3.92
CA THR A 137 -13.83 -17.74 -3.86
C THR A 137 -14.29 -18.73 -4.93
N GLN A 138 -13.51 -18.95 -6.00
CA GLN A 138 -13.85 -19.95 -7.02
C GLN A 138 -13.63 -21.40 -6.55
N VAL A 139 -12.89 -21.61 -5.45
CA VAL A 139 -12.57 -22.94 -4.91
C VAL A 139 -13.82 -23.71 -4.44
N GLY A 140 -14.95 -23.03 -4.23
CA GLY A 140 -16.23 -23.65 -3.87
C GLY A 140 -17.39 -23.47 -4.85
N GLY A 141 -17.11 -23.02 -6.08
CA GLY A 141 -18.16 -22.71 -7.04
C GLY A 141 -19.08 -21.57 -6.60
N ALA A 142 -18.60 -20.70 -5.69
CA ALA A 142 -19.33 -19.51 -5.28
C ALA A 142 -19.57 -18.61 -6.49
N VAL A 143 -20.80 -18.11 -6.62
CA VAL A 143 -21.30 -17.33 -7.75
C VAL A 143 -21.34 -15.86 -7.30
N GLY A 144 -20.16 -15.32 -6.99
CA GLY A 144 -20.01 -13.96 -6.49
C GLY A 144 -18.87 -13.21 -7.15
N ASN A 145 -18.63 -11.97 -6.70
CA ASN A 145 -17.45 -11.22 -7.09
C ASN A 145 -16.19 -12.03 -6.71
N PRO A 146 -15.35 -12.42 -7.68
CA PRO A 146 -14.18 -13.21 -7.37
C PRO A 146 -13.23 -12.42 -6.47
N SER A 147 -12.92 -12.96 -5.30
CA SER A 147 -11.96 -12.38 -4.35
C SER A 147 -11.00 -13.45 -3.80
N ASN A 148 -9.82 -13.00 -3.41
CA ASN A 148 -8.88 -13.75 -2.60
C ASN A 148 -8.71 -13.05 -1.25
N LEU A 149 -8.03 -13.69 -0.29
CA LEU A 149 -7.92 -13.16 1.07
C LEU A 149 -7.24 -11.78 1.14
N LEU A 150 -6.32 -11.46 0.22
CA LEU A 150 -5.71 -10.12 0.17
C LEU A 150 -6.71 -9.05 -0.29
N MET A 151 -7.58 -9.38 -1.26
CA MET A 151 -8.67 -8.52 -1.69
C MET A 151 -9.70 -8.32 -0.57
N SER A 152 -10.04 -9.39 0.17
CA SER A 152 -10.93 -9.30 1.33
C SER A 152 -10.33 -8.41 2.43
N ALA A 153 -9.04 -8.58 2.75
CA ALA A 153 -8.37 -7.72 3.74
C ALA A 153 -8.32 -6.24 3.29
N ALA A 154 -8.14 -6.01 1.99
CA ALA A 154 -8.19 -4.68 1.39
C ALA A 154 -9.59 -4.07 1.32
N LYS A 155 -10.65 -4.87 1.25
CA LYS A 155 -12.04 -4.41 1.31
C LYS A 155 -12.39 -3.88 2.70
N TRP A 156 -11.88 -4.53 3.74
CA TRP A 156 -12.20 -4.23 5.13
C TRP A 156 -11.16 -3.35 5.85
N GLY A 157 -10.05 -2.98 5.18
CA GLY A 157 -9.01 -2.14 5.78
C GLY A 157 -8.16 -2.85 6.84
N HIS A 158 -8.14 -4.18 6.87
CA HIS A 158 -7.45 -4.97 7.89
C HIS A 158 -5.97 -5.19 7.55
N ILE A 159 -5.15 -4.16 7.77
CA ILE A 159 -3.72 -4.19 7.42
C ILE A 159 -2.94 -5.33 8.09
N ASP A 160 -3.22 -5.65 9.36
CA ASP A 160 -2.50 -6.71 10.08
C ASP A 160 -2.77 -8.10 9.50
N GLN A 161 -3.98 -8.31 8.99
CA GLN A 161 -4.35 -9.54 8.28
C GLN A 161 -3.70 -9.59 6.89
N ALA A 162 -3.66 -8.47 6.17
CA ALA A 162 -2.92 -8.36 4.92
C ALA A 162 -1.41 -8.65 5.11
N ILE A 163 -0.82 -8.17 6.21
CA ILE A 163 0.57 -8.50 6.60
C ILE A 163 0.71 -10.00 6.84
N ALA A 164 -0.17 -10.59 7.65
CA ALA A 164 -0.13 -12.03 7.96
C ALA A 164 -0.20 -12.91 6.70
N LEU A 165 -1.11 -12.58 5.77
CA LEU A 165 -1.26 -13.27 4.50
C LEU A 165 0.03 -13.20 3.67
N LEU A 166 0.63 -12.02 3.55
CA LEU A 166 1.88 -11.84 2.80
C LEU A 166 3.06 -12.55 3.46
N GLU A 167 3.12 -12.59 4.80
CA GLU A 167 4.12 -13.35 5.56
C GLU A 167 4.04 -14.86 5.31
N HIS A 168 2.83 -15.37 5.04
CA HIS A 168 2.58 -16.78 4.73
C HIS A 168 2.60 -17.08 3.21
N GLY A 169 3.05 -16.15 2.38
CA GLY A 169 3.27 -16.39 0.94
C GLY A 169 2.07 -16.11 0.03
N ALA A 170 1.11 -15.28 0.47
CA ALA A 170 0.09 -14.75 -0.42
C ALA A 170 0.72 -13.99 -1.61
N ASN A 171 0.32 -14.33 -2.82
CA ASN A 171 0.78 -13.66 -4.03
C ASN A 171 0.04 -12.33 -4.21
N VAL A 172 0.73 -11.22 -3.92
CA VAL A 172 0.22 -9.85 -4.07
C VAL A 172 -0.20 -9.50 -5.50
N ASN A 173 0.29 -10.23 -6.51
CA ASN A 173 -0.04 -10.04 -7.92
C ASN A 173 -1.12 -11.03 -8.42
N LYS A 174 -1.75 -11.82 -7.55
CA LYS A 174 -2.79 -12.75 -7.95
C LYS A 174 -4.05 -12.00 -8.37
N THR A 175 -4.27 -11.93 -9.67
CA THR A 175 -5.47 -11.32 -10.26
C THR A 175 -6.61 -12.32 -10.33
N MET A 176 -7.81 -11.77 -10.48
CA MET A 176 -9.04 -12.53 -10.68
C MET A 176 -9.85 -11.90 -11.79
N VAL A 177 -10.57 -12.72 -12.54
CA VAL A 177 -11.40 -12.27 -13.66
C VAL A 177 -12.85 -12.43 -13.27
N HIS A 178 -13.62 -11.35 -13.32
CA HIS A 178 -15.05 -11.39 -13.09
C HIS A 178 -15.71 -12.26 -14.17
N PRO A 179 -16.48 -13.30 -13.81
CA PRO A 179 -16.96 -14.28 -14.77
C PRO A 179 -17.93 -13.69 -15.80
N THR A 180 -18.68 -12.64 -15.46
CA THR A 180 -19.67 -12.03 -16.36
C THR A 180 -19.17 -10.79 -17.12
N SER A 181 -18.43 -9.88 -16.47
CA SER A 181 -17.94 -8.65 -17.11
C SER A 181 -16.59 -8.83 -17.79
N GLY A 182 -15.83 -9.87 -17.41
CA GLY A 182 -14.45 -10.06 -17.86
C GLY A 182 -13.45 -9.09 -17.19
N ASP A 183 -13.89 -8.29 -16.22
CA ASP A 183 -13.04 -7.33 -15.54
C ASP A 183 -11.95 -8.06 -14.73
N VAL A 184 -10.73 -7.55 -14.83
CA VAL A 184 -9.61 -8.07 -14.04
C VAL A 184 -9.45 -7.26 -12.76
N HIS A 185 -9.59 -7.92 -11.63
CA HIS A 185 -9.35 -7.36 -10.31
C HIS A 185 -8.00 -7.84 -9.77
N SER A 186 -7.27 -6.94 -9.14
CA SER A 186 -5.99 -7.19 -8.47
C SER A 186 -6.08 -6.72 -7.01
N PRO A 187 -5.29 -7.25 -6.06
CA PRO A 187 -5.25 -6.72 -4.70
C PRO A 187 -4.96 -5.21 -4.68
N LEU A 188 -4.16 -4.74 -5.64
CA LEU A 188 -3.83 -3.33 -5.82
C LEU A 188 -5.03 -2.47 -6.24
N THR A 189 -5.82 -2.92 -7.23
CA THR A 189 -7.02 -2.17 -7.67
C THR A 189 -8.17 -2.26 -6.69
N PHE A 190 -8.27 -3.36 -5.94
CA PHE A 190 -9.25 -3.50 -4.85
C PHE A 190 -8.96 -2.51 -3.71
N SER A 191 -7.71 -2.49 -3.19
CA SER A 191 -7.36 -1.50 -2.16
C SER A 191 -7.57 -0.05 -2.64
N MET A 192 -7.37 0.24 -3.93
CA MET A 192 -7.72 1.53 -4.53
C MET A 192 -9.22 1.85 -4.49
N SER A 193 -10.10 0.92 -4.88
CA SER A 193 -11.55 1.16 -4.89
C SER A 193 -12.14 1.37 -3.51
N TYR A 194 -11.52 0.80 -2.47
CA TYR A 194 -11.94 0.97 -1.07
C TYR A 194 -11.21 2.12 -0.36
N GLY A 195 -10.24 2.78 -1.00
CA GLY A 195 -9.52 3.90 -0.40
C GLY A 195 -8.51 3.50 0.69
N GLU A 196 -8.14 2.22 0.76
CA GLU A 196 -7.24 1.68 1.77
C GLU A 196 -5.78 1.99 1.44
N HIS A 197 -5.37 3.24 1.67
CA HIS A 197 -4.04 3.75 1.30
C HIS A 197 -2.88 2.97 1.94
N ASP A 198 -2.98 2.60 3.21
CA ASP A 198 -1.89 1.92 3.90
C ASP A 198 -1.72 0.47 3.39
N ILE A 199 -2.81 -0.22 3.05
CA ILE A 199 -2.77 -1.55 2.40
C ILE A 199 -2.28 -1.44 0.96
N PHE A 200 -2.76 -0.45 0.20
CA PHE A 200 -2.29 -0.19 -1.16
C PHE A 200 -0.78 0.04 -1.20
N LYS A 201 -0.28 0.85 -0.25
CA LYS A 201 1.15 1.10 -0.06
C LYS A 201 1.89 -0.18 0.34
N LEU A 202 1.35 -0.95 1.28
CA LEU A 202 1.90 -2.25 1.68
C LEU A 202 2.09 -3.15 0.45
N PHE A 203 1.07 -3.31 -0.38
CA PHE A 203 1.13 -4.13 -1.58
C PHE A 203 2.23 -3.68 -2.55
N LEU A 204 2.32 -2.38 -2.86
CA LEU A 204 3.41 -1.85 -3.69
C LEU A 204 4.80 -2.11 -3.09
N THR A 205 4.95 -1.93 -1.77
CA THR A 205 6.24 -2.21 -1.09
C THR A 205 6.58 -3.70 -1.03
N ARG A 206 5.58 -4.58 -1.16
CA ARG A 206 5.72 -6.04 -1.14
C ARG A 206 5.75 -6.64 -2.54
N GLY A 207 5.97 -5.82 -3.56
CA GLY A 207 6.22 -6.28 -4.93
C GLY A 207 4.99 -6.40 -5.81
N ALA A 208 3.91 -5.68 -5.50
CA ALA A 208 2.82 -5.49 -6.47
C ALA A 208 3.34 -4.72 -7.69
N ILE A 209 3.13 -5.29 -8.88
CA ILE A 209 3.58 -4.73 -10.15
C ILE A 209 2.35 -4.17 -10.87
N PRO A 210 2.24 -2.84 -11.04
CA PRO A 210 1.16 -2.26 -11.82
C PRO A 210 1.12 -2.79 -13.25
N THR A 211 -0.02 -3.33 -13.64
CA THR A 211 -0.32 -3.74 -15.02
C THR A 211 -0.96 -2.60 -15.81
N THR A 212 -1.10 -2.79 -17.13
CA THR A 212 -1.82 -1.85 -17.99
C THR A 212 -3.24 -1.59 -17.53
N ASN A 213 -3.93 -2.64 -17.07
CA ASN A 213 -5.29 -2.55 -16.54
C ASN A 213 -5.34 -1.77 -15.22
N ASP A 214 -4.36 -1.98 -14.32
CA ASP A 214 -4.31 -1.25 -13.05
C ASP A 214 -4.13 0.25 -13.29
N VAL A 215 -3.33 0.66 -14.29
CA VAL A 215 -3.14 2.08 -14.64
C VAL A 215 -4.47 2.71 -15.07
N ASP A 216 -5.22 2.07 -15.99
CA ASP A 216 -6.53 2.57 -16.43
C ASP A 216 -7.50 2.71 -15.25
N ILE A 217 -7.62 1.66 -14.43
CA ILE A 217 -8.51 1.63 -13.27
C ILE A 217 -8.13 2.74 -12.28
N VAL A 218 -6.85 2.89 -11.92
CA VAL A 218 -6.39 3.93 -10.99
C VAL A 218 -6.71 5.32 -11.53
N PHE A 219 -6.44 5.60 -12.81
CA PHE A 219 -6.79 6.89 -13.42
C PHE A 219 -8.29 7.17 -13.34
N ARG A 220 -9.12 6.21 -13.74
CA ARG A 220 -10.58 6.33 -13.73
C ARG A 220 -11.12 6.57 -12.32
N LEU A 221 -10.71 5.77 -11.33
CA LEU A 221 -11.13 5.90 -9.94
C LEU A 221 -10.68 7.25 -9.34
N CYS A 222 -9.46 7.69 -9.63
CA CYS A 222 -8.97 9.00 -9.17
C CYS A 222 -9.79 10.15 -9.75
N LEU A 223 -10.12 10.11 -11.05
CA LEU A 223 -10.90 11.16 -11.69
C LEU A 223 -12.34 11.20 -11.13
N GLN A 224 -12.96 10.04 -10.92
CA GLN A 224 -14.27 9.92 -10.31
C GLN A 224 -14.27 10.49 -8.87
N ALA A 225 -13.29 10.13 -8.06
CA ALA A 225 -13.11 10.65 -6.71
C ALA A 225 -12.85 12.17 -6.70
N CYS A 226 -12.06 12.69 -7.65
CA CYS A 226 -11.78 14.12 -7.76
C CYS A 226 -13.01 14.96 -8.13
N LYS A 227 -14.01 14.37 -8.79
CA LYS A 227 -15.32 14.97 -9.09
C LYS A 227 -16.34 14.81 -7.96
N GLY A 228 -16.03 14.01 -6.93
CA GLY A 228 -16.97 13.65 -5.87
C GLY A 228 -18.01 12.61 -6.29
N GLU A 229 -17.76 11.87 -7.38
CA GLU A 229 -18.67 10.85 -7.94
C GLU A 229 -18.37 9.45 -7.38
N HIS A 230 -17.32 9.30 -6.56
CA HIS A 230 -16.92 8.02 -5.98
C HIS A 230 -17.42 7.90 -4.53
N THR A 231 -18.04 6.78 -4.19
CA THR A 231 -18.72 6.58 -2.89
C THR A 231 -17.76 6.39 -1.72
N GLN A 232 -16.70 5.60 -1.91
CA GLN A 232 -15.76 5.22 -0.82
C GLN A 232 -14.44 6.00 -0.84
N LEU A 233 -13.93 6.32 -2.03
CA LEU A 233 -12.67 7.01 -2.24
C LEU A 233 -12.85 8.53 -2.28
N SER A 234 -12.34 9.23 -1.26
CA SER A 234 -12.32 10.70 -1.24
C SER A 234 -11.26 11.28 -2.20
N ARG A 235 -11.44 12.53 -2.62
CA ARG A 235 -10.48 13.26 -3.47
C ARG A 235 -9.05 13.27 -2.91
N ASP A 236 -8.89 13.56 -1.62
CA ASP A 236 -7.57 13.68 -0.99
C ASP A 236 -6.86 12.33 -0.89
N VAL A 237 -7.61 11.28 -0.53
CA VAL A 237 -7.10 9.91 -0.50
C VAL A 237 -6.75 9.45 -1.92
N ALA A 238 -7.59 9.73 -2.92
CA ALA A 238 -7.32 9.41 -4.32
C ALA A 238 -6.01 10.04 -4.83
N ILE A 239 -5.80 11.33 -4.56
CA ILE A 239 -4.56 12.03 -4.96
C ILE A 239 -3.34 11.42 -4.26
N LYS A 240 -3.45 11.09 -2.97
CA LYS A 240 -2.38 10.47 -2.19
C LYS A 240 -2.04 9.06 -2.72
N MET A 241 -3.05 8.26 -3.01
CA MET A 241 -2.89 6.91 -3.58
C MET A 241 -2.32 6.99 -5.00
N PHE A 242 -2.75 7.94 -5.84
CA PHE A 242 -2.20 8.18 -7.17
C PHE A 242 -0.71 8.51 -7.13
N ALA A 243 -0.31 9.42 -6.23
CA ALA A 243 1.10 9.75 -6.03
C ALA A 243 1.90 8.52 -5.57
N THR A 244 1.33 7.72 -4.66
CA THR A 244 1.95 6.48 -4.16
C THR A 244 2.10 5.45 -5.29
N PHE A 245 1.09 5.28 -6.14
CA PHE A 245 1.08 4.39 -7.28
C PHE A 245 2.21 4.70 -8.27
N LEU A 246 2.35 5.97 -8.66
CA LEU A 246 3.43 6.38 -9.57
C LEU A 246 4.82 6.33 -8.90
N HIS A 247 4.92 6.67 -7.61
CA HIS A 247 6.20 6.75 -6.90
C HIS A 247 6.78 5.36 -6.57
N LEU A 248 5.95 4.48 -6.00
CA LEU A 248 6.36 3.14 -5.59
C LEU A 248 6.13 2.09 -6.66
N GLY A 249 4.96 2.12 -7.32
CA GLY A 249 4.59 1.15 -8.34
C GLY A 249 5.33 1.33 -9.66
N LYS A 250 5.72 2.58 -9.99
CA LYS A 250 6.49 2.91 -11.20
C LYS A 250 5.96 2.20 -12.46
N PRO A 251 4.65 2.33 -12.77
CA PRO A 251 4.07 1.71 -13.96
C PRO A 251 4.77 2.15 -15.24
N ASP A 252 4.64 1.36 -16.30
CA ASP A 252 5.18 1.72 -17.62
C ASP A 252 4.75 3.14 -18.05
N SER A 253 5.73 3.98 -18.39
CA SER A 253 5.48 5.39 -18.68
C SER A 253 4.67 5.62 -19.96
N ASP A 254 4.74 4.70 -20.92
CA ASP A 254 3.99 4.79 -22.17
C ASP A 254 2.53 4.45 -21.93
N VAL A 255 2.26 3.48 -21.05
CA VAL A 255 0.89 3.20 -20.57
C VAL A 255 0.31 4.38 -19.80
N VAL A 256 1.09 4.99 -18.91
CA VAL A 256 0.65 6.19 -18.17
C VAL A 256 0.37 7.34 -19.13
N ARG A 257 1.22 7.54 -20.15
CA ARG A 257 1.04 8.58 -21.17
C ARG A 257 -0.23 8.34 -21.98
N TYR A 258 -0.44 7.11 -22.45
CA TYR A 258 -1.65 6.73 -23.18
C TYR A 258 -2.92 7.04 -22.38
N ASN A 259 -3.00 6.58 -21.13
CA ASN A 259 -4.16 6.84 -20.27
C ASN A 259 -4.36 8.34 -19.99
N PHE A 260 -3.27 9.06 -19.75
CA PHE A 260 -3.31 10.50 -19.53
C PHE A 260 -3.84 11.25 -20.76
N ASP A 261 -3.40 10.89 -21.96
CA ASP A 261 -3.76 11.56 -23.20
C ASP A 261 -5.17 11.21 -23.69
N SER A 262 -5.63 9.98 -23.45
CA SER A 262 -7.00 9.53 -23.73
C SER A 262 -8.07 10.28 -22.92
N CYS A 263 -7.71 10.86 -21.78
CA CYS A 263 -8.62 11.65 -20.96
C CYS A 263 -8.74 13.09 -21.49
N HIS A 264 -9.95 13.57 -21.80
CA HIS A 264 -10.12 14.94 -22.31
C HIS A 264 -9.64 16.00 -21.28
N PRO A 265 -8.89 17.06 -21.67
CA PRO A 265 -8.34 18.04 -20.73
C PRO A 265 -9.35 18.71 -19.79
N SER A 266 -10.61 18.87 -20.20
CA SER A 266 -11.65 19.51 -19.40
C SER A 266 -12.09 18.71 -18.17
N ILE A 267 -11.83 17.40 -18.13
CA ILE A 267 -12.21 16.52 -17.01
C ILE A 267 -11.02 16.14 -16.14
N ARG A 268 -9.81 16.60 -16.48
CA ARG A 268 -8.60 16.27 -15.72
C ARG A 268 -8.53 17.11 -14.45
N ASP A 269 -8.27 16.44 -13.32
CA ASP A 269 -7.92 17.14 -12.09
C ASP A 269 -6.57 17.86 -12.24
N PRO A 270 -6.41 19.13 -11.81
CA PRO A 270 -5.15 19.86 -11.93
C PRO A 270 -3.98 19.22 -11.16
N THR A 271 -4.25 18.60 -10.01
CA THR A 271 -3.23 17.97 -9.16
C THR A 271 -2.75 16.67 -9.80
N ILE A 272 -3.70 15.82 -10.21
CA ILE A 272 -3.39 14.59 -10.98
C ILE A 272 -2.62 14.95 -12.25
N THR A 273 -3.06 15.97 -12.98
CA THR A 273 -2.37 16.47 -14.18
C THR A 273 -0.92 16.85 -13.92
N ASN A 274 -0.67 17.58 -12.83
CA ASN A 274 0.68 18.00 -12.48
C ASN A 274 1.56 16.81 -12.09
N ILE A 275 1.04 15.91 -11.24
CA ILE A 275 1.73 14.69 -10.83
C ILE A 275 2.12 13.85 -12.05
N THR A 276 1.18 13.59 -12.96
CA THR A 276 1.41 12.78 -14.17
C THR A 276 2.45 13.41 -15.08
N LYS A 277 2.38 14.74 -15.32
CA LYS A 277 3.38 15.44 -16.13
C LYS A 277 4.78 15.33 -15.54
N HIS A 278 4.90 15.48 -14.22
CA HIS A 278 6.18 15.33 -13.55
C HIS A 278 6.71 13.89 -13.64
N TYR A 279 5.85 12.88 -13.45
CA TYR A 279 6.21 11.47 -13.62
C TYR A 279 6.76 11.18 -15.02
N LEU A 280 6.03 11.58 -16.07
CA LEU A 280 6.42 11.37 -17.47
C LEU A 280 7.70 12.12 -17.87
N GLN A 281 8.05 13.18 -17.14
CA GLN A 281 9.30 13.93 -17.33
C GLN A 281 10.47 13.38 -16.49
N GLY A 282 10.27 12.32 -15.71
CA GLY A 282 11.25 11.80 -14.76
C GLY A 282 11.58 12.79 -13.63
N ARG A 283 10.67 13.73 -13.34
CA ARG A 283 10.83 14.75 -12.30
C ARG A 283 10.13 14.34 -11.02
N PRO A 284 10.72 14.59 -9.84
CA PRO A 284 10.04 14.41 -8.57
C PRO A 284 8.75 15.23 -8.46
N PHE A 285 7.68 14.59 -8.03
CA PHE A 285 6.36 15.20 -7.75
C PHE A 285 5.92 15.06 -6.29
N CYS A 286 6.58 14.19 -5.53
CA CYS A 286 6.29 13.96 -4.12
C CYS A 286 7.59 13.81 -3.31
N CYS A 287 7.47 13.87 -1.99
CA CYS A 287 8.56 13.54 -1.08
C CYS A 287 8.95 12.08 -1.25
N PHE A 288 10.24 11.82 -1.49
CA PHE A 288 10.73 10.46 -1.71
C PHE A 288 10.44 9.50 -0.54
N VAL A 289 10.32 10.01 0.69
CA VAL A 289 10.20 9.20 1.91
C VAL A 289 8.75 8.99 2.34
N CYS A 290 7.90 10.01 2.24
CA CYS A 290 6.55 9.96 2.79
C CYS A 290 5.46 10.30 1.77
N GLU A 291 5.81 10.44 0.49
CA GLU A 291 4.92 10.80 -0.63
C GLU A 291 4.16 12.13 -0.46
N ALA A 292 4.48 12.96 0.52
CA ALA A 292 3.89 14.28 0.66
C ALA A 292 4.13 15.14 -0.59
N LEU A 293 3.07 15.76 -1.13
CA LEU A 293 3.13 16.57 -2.35
C LEU A 293 3.77 17.95 -2.13
N THR A 294 3.72 18.47 -0.90
CA THR A 294 4.26 19.77 -0.52
C THR A 294 5.16 19.66 0.70
N ALA A 295 5.88 20.73 1.03
CA ALA A 295 6.69 20.80 2.24
C ALA A 295 5.87 21.33 3.42
N LYS A 296 6.19 20.91 4.66
CA LYS A 296 5.44 21.35 5.86
C LYS A 296 5.40 22.87 6.04
N SER A 297 6.42 23.59 5.53
CA SER A 297 6.61 25.02 5.75
C SER A 297 6.43 25.89 4.50
N ARG A 298 6.11 25.29 3.33
CA ARG A 298 5.93 25.99 2.04
C ARG A 298 5.32 25.07 0.99
N ASP A 299 4.71 25.65 -0.04
CA ASP A 299 4.04 24.89 -1.10
C ASP A 299 4.97 24.01 -1.95
N LYS A 300 6.28 24.29 -1.97
CA LYS A 300 7.25 23.59 -2.84
C LYS A 300 8.17 22.65 -2.06
N LEU A 301 8.35 21.43 -2.57
CA LEU A 301 9.29 20.46 -2.03
C LEU A 301 10.74 20.96 -2.07
N PHE A 302 11.58 20.43 -1.18
CA PHE A 302 13.02 20.64 -1.18
C PHE A 302 13.68 19.69 -2.18
N MET A 303 14.02 20.24 -3.35
CA MET A 303 14.73 19.48 -4.38
C MET A 303 16.19 19.23 -3.98
N CYS A 304 16.65 17.99 -4.16
CA CYS A 304 18.06 17.67 -4.10
C CYS A 304 18.80 18.35 -5.27
N PRO A 305 20.09 18.73 -5.13
CA PRO A 305 20.90 19.26 -6.23
C PRO A 305 20.89 18.45 -7.53
N CYS A 306 20.82 17.11 -7.45
CA CYS A 306 20.72 16.24 -8.62
C CYS A 306 19.37 16.32 -9.34
N ARG A 307 18.36 16.98 -8.74
CA ARG A 307 16.98 17.12 -9.22
C ARG A 307 16.18 15.82 -9.40
N ASN A 308 16.76 14.66 -9.07
CA ASN A 308 16.12 13.35 -9.20
C ASN A 308 15.31 12.94 -7.96
N VAL A 309 15.47 13.63 -6.83
CA VAL A 309 14.70 13.39 -5.60
C VAL A 309 14.29 14.69 -4.92
N ALA A 310 13.15 14.66 -4.23
CA ALA A 310 12.60 15.78 -3.48
C ALA A 310 12.19 15.34 -2.07
N TYR A 311 12.19 16.29 -1.12
CA TYR A 311 11.85 16.04 0.27
C TYR A 311 10.86 17.09 0.79
N CYS A 312 9.92 16.70 1.64
CA CYS A 312 9.01 17.64 2.30
C CYS A 312 9.65 18.33 3.53
N SER A 313 10.70 17.74 4.10
CA SER A 313 11.37 18.23 5.31
C SER A 313 12.83 17.76 5.38
N ARG A 314 13.62 18.39 6.27
CA ARG A 314 14.99 17.95 6.58
C ARG A 314 15.02 16.56 7.21
N GLU A 315 14.01 16.21 8.01
CA GLU A 315 13.87 14.87 8.61
C GLU A 315 13.79 13.79 7.52
N CYS A 316 12.93 13.99 6.53
CA CYS A 316 12.80 13.07 5.38
C CYS A 316 14.10 13.00 4.59
N GLN A 317 14.75 14.15 4.36
CA GLN A 317 16.05 14.16 3.69
C GLN A 317 17.06 13.30 4.45
N VAL A 318 17.22 13.49 5.77
CA VAL A 318 18.19 12.74 6.59
C VAL A 318 17.91 11.23 6.59
N LYS A 319 16.64 10.82 6.68
CA LYS A 319 16.23 9.40 6.64
C LYS A 319 16.71 8.70 5.35
N HIS A 320 16.55 9.35 4.20
CA HIS A 320 16.95 8.79 2.91
C HIS A 320 18.42 9.05 2.54
N TRP A 321 19.03 10.11 3.08
CA TRP A 321 20.33 10.61 2.63
C TRP A 321 21.44 9.56 2.66
N LYS A 322 21.43 8.66 3.65
CA LYS A 322 22.42 7.57 3.77
C LYS A 322 22.48 6.71 2.50
N LYS A 323 21.33 6.41 1.89
CA LYS A 323 21.23 5.65 0.63
C LYS A 323 21.44 6.55 -0.59
N HIS A 324 20.82 7.73 -0.60
CA HIS A 324 20.87 8.63 -1.76
C HIS A 324 22.26 9.20 -2.07
N LYS A 325 23.05 9.54 -1.04
CA LYS A 325 24.33 10.25 -1.22
C LYS A 325 25.29 9.51 -2.16
N VAL A 326 25.20 8.17 -2.20
CA VAL A 326 26.04 7.31 -3.04
C VAL A 326 25.62 7.39 -4.51
N LEU A 327 24.33 7.64 -4.77
CA LEU A 327 23.72 7.71 -6.11
C LEU A 327 23.55 9.16 -6.61
N CYS A 328 23.90 10.15 -5.79
CA CYS A 328 23.65 11.55 -6.11
C CYS A 328 24.67 12.06 -7.12
N THR A 329 24.23 12.32 -8.35
CA THR A 329 25.05 12.82 -9.46
C THR A 329 24.97 14.35 -9.65
N GLY A 330 24.46 15.09 -8.65
CA GLY A 330 24.40 16.54 -8.74
C GLY A 330 25.82 17.14 -8.78
N PRO A 331 26.05 18.27 -9.46
CA PRO A 331 27.31 18.99 -9.36
C PRO A 331 27.45 19.49 -7.92
N LEU A 332 28.22 18.75 -7.13
CA LEU A 332 28.56 19.07 -5.76
C LEU A 332 30.02 19.51 -5.76
N ASN A 333 30.31 20.66 -5.15
CA ASN A 333 31.70 21.06 -4.89
C ASN A 333 32.34 20.12 -3.85
N GLU A 334 33.64 20.27 -3.59
CA GLU A 334 34.39 19.47 -2.59
C GLU A 334 33.82 19.50 -1.16
N ARG A 335 32.89 20.42 -0.88
CA ARG A 335 32.19 20.57 0.40
C ARG A 335 30.78 19.96 0.39
N GLY A 336 30.39 19.29 -0.70
CA GLY A 336 29.06 18.69 -0.87
C GLY A 336 27.93 19.70 -1.12
N GLU A 337 28.25 20.93 -1.53
CA GLU A 337 27.29 22.00 -1.79
C GLU A 337 27.01 22.13 -3.29
N SER A 338 25.76 22.43 -3.66
CA SER A 338 25.39 22.75 -5.04
C SER A 338 25.61 24.23 -5.36
N GLU A 339 25.73 24.57 -6.65
CA GLU A 339 25.82 25.98 -7.08
C GLU A 339 24.68 26.86 -6.54
N ALA A 340 23.48 26.29 -6.38
CA ALA A 340 22.32 27.00 -5.84
C ALA A 340 22.48 27.29 -4.33
N MET A 341 23.10 26.38 -3.56
CA MET A 341 23.39 26.57 -2.14
C MET A 341 24.48 27.63 -1.93
N VAL A 342 25.52 27.61 -2.76
CA VAL A 342 26.61 28.61 -2.76
C VAL A 342 26.06 30.00 -3.13
N LYS A 343 25.24 30.11 -4.19
CA LYS A 343 24.58 31.36 -4.61
C LYS A 343 23.60 31.91 -3.56
N LYS A 344 23.00 31.05 -2.72
CA LYS A 344 22.11 31.48 -1.64
C LYS A 344 22.90 32.03 -0.44
N ARG A 345 24.03 31.39 -0.10
CA ARG A 345 24.95 31.83 0.97
C ARG A 345 25.62 33.16 0.65
N SER A 346 26.00 33.38 -0.61
CA SER A 346 26.55 34.66 -1.08
C SER A 346 25.51 35.79 -1.13
N LYS A 347 24.22 35.46 -1.32
CA LYS A 347 23.11 36.41 -1.23
C LYS A 347 22.72 36.75 0.22
N THR A 348 22.85 35.82 1.16
CA THR A 348 22.62 36.09 2.60
C THR A 348 23.82 36.72 3.31
N GLY A 349 25.00 36.76 2.67
CA GLY A 349 26.24 37.31 3.23
C GLY A 349 26.54 38.77 2.86
N LYS A 350 25.69 39.45 2.07
CA LYS A 350 25.87 40.87 1.71
C LYS A 350 24.61 41.66 2.04
N GLY A 351 24.56 42.16 3.27
CA GLY A 351 23.58 43.19 3.64
C GLY A 351 23.44 43.42 5.14
N THR A 352 24.42 44.08 5.76
CA THR A 352 24.23 45.27 6.64
C THR A 352 25.55 45.64 7.34
N LYS A 353 26.15 46.77 6.95
CA LYS A 353 26.91 47.64 7.87
C LYS A 353 26.51 49.09 7.58
N THR A 354 25.61 49.58 8.42
CA THR A 354 25.31 50.98 8.76
C THR A 354 25.16 50.94 10.28
N GLY A 355 25.75 51.74 11.14
CA GLY A 355 26.53 52.98 11.12
C GLY A 355 26.48 53.48 12.58
N GLY A 356 27.41 54.31 13.03
CA GLY A 356 27.30 54.97 14.35
C GLY A 356 28.64 55.29 14.99
N ALA A 357 28.82 56.58 15.28
CA ALA A 357 30.02 57.23 15.79
C ALA A 357 30.36 56.89 17.25
N ASP A 358 31.64 57.01 17.61
CA ASP A 358 32.02 57.64 18.89
C ASP A 358 33.46 58.18 18.89
N VAL A 359 33.68 59.04 19.88
CA VAL A 359 34.63 60.15 20.03
C VAL A 359 36.05 59.77 20.48
N GLY A 360 37.05 60.52 20.00
CA GLY A 360 38.15 61.07 20.81
C GLY A 360 39.42 60.23 21.04
N GLY A 361 40.58 60.82 20.75
CA GLY A 361 41.88 60.36 21.28
C GLY A 361 43.04 60.58 20.32
N ALA A 362 43.83 61.62 20.59
CA ALA A 362 45.00 62.06 19.84
C ALA A 362 46.13 61.00 19.80
N ASP A 363 46.92 60.98 18.73
CA ASP A 363 48.36 61.16 18.87
C ASP A 363 49.08 61.55 17.56
N VAL A 364 50.23 62.18 17.74
CA VAL A 364 51.00 63.02 16.81
C VAL A 364 52.15 62.25 16.14
N GLY A 365 52.50 62.63 14.90
CA GLY A 365 53.79 62.32 14.22
C GLY A 365 53.62 62.28 12.70
N VAL A 366 53.97 63.30 11.89
CA VAL A 366 55.33 63.74 11.45
C VAL A 366 56.10 62.55 10.84
N ALA A 367 56.64 62.50 9.61
CA ALA A 367 56.99 63.46 8.56
C ALA A 367 57.24 62.67 7.23
N GLU A 368 56.98 63.31 6.07
CA GLU A 368 57.94 63.59 4.97
C GLU A 368 58.09 62.58 3.81
N GLY A 369 58.35 63.15 2.62
CA GLY A 369 58.81 62.48 1.40
C GLY A 369 57.83 62.61 0.21
N ALA A 370 57.85 63.72 -0.53
CA ALA A 370 58.59 63.92 -1.79
C ALA A 370 58.16 62.95 -2.94
N VAL A 371 58.06 63.28 -4.24
CA VAL A 371 58.10 64.45 -5.14
C VAL A 371 57.91 63.84 -6.56
N ALA A 372 57.44 64.63 -7.54
CA ALA A 372 57.62 64.45 -9.01
C ALA A 372 56.83 63.31 -9.71
N THR A 373 56.29 63.42 -10.93
CA THR A 373 56.36 64.42 -12.02
C THR A 373 55.36 64.03 -13.12
N GLY A 374 54.99 64.99 -13.99
CA GLY A 374 54.62 64.71 -15.40
C GLY A 374 53.11 64.64 -15.69
N ASN A 375 52.38 65.74 -15.88
CA ASN A 375 52.39 66.75 -16.96
C ASN A 375 51.58 66.37 -18.24
N ASN A 376 50.62 67.25 -18.51
CA ASN A 376 50.04 67.68 -19.79
C ASN A 376 49.12 66.78 -20.64
N GLY A 377 47.93 67.34 -20.91
CA GLY A 377 47.03 66.92 -21.99
C GLY A 377 45.76 67.78 -22.06
N LYS A 378 45.90 69.01 -22.57
CA LYS A 378 44.89 70.09 -22.65
C LYS A 378 43.85 69.88 -23.76
N LYS A 379 42.67 70.48 -23.52
CA LYS A 379 41.75 71.20 -24.44
C LYS A 379 40.75 70.41 -25.29
N GLY A 380 39.48 70.83 -25.14
CA GLY A 380 38.43 70.71 -26.16
C GLY A 380 37.11 71.33 -25.68
N LYS A 381 36.83 72.56 -26.10
CA LYS A 381 35.74 73.44 -25.63
C LYS A 381 34.55 73.43 -26.60
N LYS A 382 33.35 73.72 -26.06
CA LYS A 382 32.22 74.50 -26.64
C LYS A 382 31.17 73.83 -27.55
N GLY A 383 29.90 74.21 -27.28
CA GLY A 383 28.83 74.45 -28.28
C GLY A 383 27.46 73.90 -27.87
N LYS A 384 26.68 74.50 -26.95
CA LYS A 384 25.60 75.50 -27.14
C LYS A 384 24.54 75.22 -28.24
N LYS A 385 23.28 75.04 -27.78
CA LYS A 385 21.96 75.48 -28.33
C LYS A 385 21.58 74.94 -29.74
N ASN A 386 20.33 74.61 -30.09
CA ASN A 386 19.07 75.31 -29.85
C ASN A 386 17.89 74.52 -30.49
N ARG A 387 16.65 74.78 -30.01
CA ARG A 387 15.33 74.71 -30.72
C ARG A 387 14.89 73.35 -31.31
N GLY A 388 13.69 72.83 -31.10
CA GLY A 388 12.40 73.44 -30.80
C GLY A 388 11.66 73.90 -32.06
N LYS A 389 10.78 73.05 -32.62
CA LYS A 389 9.46 73.45 -33.18
C LYS A 389 8.60 72.26 -33.63
N LYS A 390 7.37 72.29 -33.11
CA LYS A 390 6.09 71.76 -33.61
C LYS A 390 6.02 71.40 -35.10
N LYS A 391 5.32 70.30 -35.39
CA LYS A 391 3.96 70.34 -35.93
C LYS A 391 3.15 69.21 -35.34
#